data_AF-C1C0Q8-F1
#
_entry.id   AF-C1C0Q8-F1
#
_cell.length_a   1.000
_cell.length_b   1.000
_cell.length_c   1.000
_cell.angle_alpha   90.00
_cell.angle_beta   90.00
_cell.angle_gamma   90.00
#
_symmetry.space_group_name_H-M   'P 1'
#
loop_
_entity.id
_entity.type
_entity.pdbx_description
1 polymer ?
#
loop_
_entity_poly.entity_id
_entity_poly.type
_entity_poly.pdbx_seq_one_letter_code
_entity_poly.pdbx_strand_id
1 'polypeptide(L)'
;MQQDKFFILALTHSTQRKEELILFWECIYPYLSCTPMTSSDALSFKICSSLGSGSVEVRILELPAYSGFTDFLGKIKDIYGDRGYGLYWVDSEGDEIMVKSIGDYDLALSRMAPAIKFHLNFMPQDSCRHPHGIACHHCKAKIIGFRYKCLTCPAYEQCATCESNGQHSEHRLIRIPKPEDVYSKALFKLLNKSVLSYDKENSGVHDMLNQFWTGEAP
;
A
#
# COMPACT_ATOMS: atom_id res chain seq x y z
N MET A 1 16.81 -11.04 43.32
CA MET A 1 18.23 -11.37 43.58
C MET A 1 19.00 -11.00 42.32
N GLN A 2 20.09 -10.23 42.25
CA GLN A 2 20.95 -9.52 43.21
C GLN A 2 21.90 -8.68 42.29
N GLN A 3 21.85 -7.35 42.39
CA GLN A 3 22.93 -6.43 42.77
C GLN A 3 24.15 -6.32 41.84
N ASP A 4 24.44 -5.06 41.44
CA ASP A 4 25.76 -4.40 41.43
C ASP A 4 25.48 -2.87 41.56
N LYS A 5 25.53 -2.21 42.73
CA LYS A 5 26.68 -1.71 43.51
C LYS A 5 27.72 -0.90 42.71
N PHE A 6 27.51 0.41 42.63
CA PHE A 6 28.59 1.40 42.55
C PHE A 6 28.69 2.15 43.89
N PHE A 7 29.84 1.97 44.55
CA PHE A 7 30.31 2.70 45.72
C PHE A 7 30.98 4.00 45.25
N ILE A 8 30.62 5.15 45.82
CA ILE A 8 31.57 6.25 46.05
C ILE A 8 31.42 6.69 47.50
N LEU A 9 32.58 6.80 48.15
CA LEU A 9 32.83 6.98 49.58
C LEU A 9 32.27 8.28 50.16
N ALA A 10 31.93 8.21 51.45
CA ALA A 10 31.72 9.34 52.34
C ALA A 10 33.03 9.74 53.04
N LEU A 11 33.31 11.05 53.15
CA LEU A 11 34.09 11.69 54.22
C LEU A 11 33.54 13.13 54.37
N THR A 12 32.69 13.39 55.36
CA THR A 12 32.98 13.92 56.72
C THR A 12 33.47 15.39 56.79
N HIS A 13 32.61 16.19 57.43
CA HIS A 13 32.89 17.42 58.20
C HIS A 13 33.61 18.61 57.53
N SER A 14 32.80 19.50 56.96
CA SER A 14 32.99 20.96 57.13
C SER A 14 31.62 21.65 57.05
N THR A 15 31.24 22.33 58.13
CA THR A 15 29.91 22.90 58.40
C THR A 15 29.64 24.22 57.66
N GLN A 16 30.41 24.55 56.63
CA GLN A 16 30.37 25.88 56.00
C GLN A 16 30.25 25.83 54.46
N ARG A 17 29.54 24.83 53.93
CA ARG A 17 29.04 24.77 52.54
C ARG A 17 27.68 24.07 52.43
N LYS A 18 26.83 24.22 53.45
CA LYS A 18 25.45 23.70 53.38
C LYS A 18 24.46 24.69 52.73
N GLU A 19 24.84 25.95 52.53
CA GLU A 19 23.94 26.96 51.95
C GLU A 19 24.14 27.17 50.44
N GLU A 20 25.31 26.83 49.87
CA GLU A 20 25.54 26.93 48.41
C GLU A 20 25.06 25.69 47.62
N LEU A 21 24.87 24.53 48.28
CA LEU A 21 24.28 23.35 47.64
C LEU A 21 22.74 23.37 47.62
N ILE A 22 22.11 24.23 48.42
CA ILE A 22 20.66 24.47 48.35
C ILE A 22 20.35 25.40 47.17
N LEU A 23 21.22 26.37 46.88
CA LEU A 23 21.07 27.26 45.72
C LEU A 23 21.49 26.65 44.38
N PHE A 24 22.25 25.55 44.37
CA PHE A 24 22.45 24.76 43.15
C PHE A 24 21.28 23.80 42.87
N TRP A 25 20.53 23.40 43.90
CA TRP A 25 19.34 22.56 43.72
C TRP A 25 18.09 23.38 43.37
N GLU A 26 17.95 24.61 43.86
CA GLU A 26 16.81 25.48 43.53
C GLU A 26 16.93 26.26 42.20
N CYS A 27 18.11 26.25 41.54
CA CYS A 27 18.29 26.81 40.19
C CYS A 27 18.32 25.76 39.05
N ILE A 28 18.27 24.46 39.35
CA ILE A 28 18.14 23.38 38.33
C ILE A 28 16.75 22.72 38.38
N TYR A 29 15.91 23.06 39.35
CA TYR A 29 14.52 22.56 39.46
C TYR A 29 13.43 23.60 39.14
N PRO A 30 13.45 24.26 37.95
CA PRO A 30 12.21 24.62 37.26
C PRO A 30 11.81 23.63 36.16
N TYR A 31 12.63 22.62 35.85
CA TYR A 31 12.40 21.70 34.70
C TYR A 31 12.14 20.24 35.06
N LEU A 32 11.95 19.92 36.35
CA LEU A 32 11.64 18.57 36.82
C LEU A 32 10.36 18.48 37.65
N SER A 33 9.42 19.40 37.42
CA SER A 33 8.00 19.07 37.51
C SER A 33 7.52 18.56 36.15
N CYS A 34 8.19 17.52 35.63
CA CYS A 34 7.52 16.65 34.68
C CYS A 34 6.53 15.85 35.55
N THR A 35 5.35 16.45 35.78
CA THR A 35 4.17 15.65 36.09
C THR A 35 4.21 14.49 35.11
N PRO A 36 4.18 13.22 35.54
CA PRO A 36 4.02 12.14 34.59
C PRO A 36 2.76 12.51 33.81
N MET A 37 2.89 12.78 32.51
CA MET A 37 1.76 13.03 31.62
C MET A 37 1.01 11.71 31.54
N THR A 38 0.21 11.44 32.56
CA THR A 38 -0.86 10.46 32.53
C THR A 38 -2.11 11.22 32.10
N SER A 39 -2.07 11.83 30.92
CA SER A 39 -3.23 11.84 30.05
C SER A 39 -2.89 10.88 28.93
N SER A 40 -3.63 9.78 28.86
CA SER A 40 -3.61 8.92 27.70
C SER A 40 -4.24 9.70 26.54
N ASP A 41 -3.48 10.61 25.93
CA ASP A 41 -3.89 11.24 24.69
C ASP A 41 -3.79 10.14 23.63
N ALA A 42 -4.83 9.34 23.52
CA ALA A 42 -4.98 8.31 22.51
C ALA A 42 -5.76 8.92 21.34
N LEU A 43 -5.22 8.75 20.14
CA LEU A 43 -5.96 9.03 18.92
C LEU A 43 -6.94 7.87 18.70
N SER A 44 -8.22 8.23 18.63
CA SER A 44 -9.29 7.28 18.34
C SER A 44 -9.72 7.38 16.88
N PHE A 45 -9.72 6.24 16.20
CA PHE A 45 -10.07 6.12 14.78
C PHE A 45 -11.29 5.22 14.64
N LYS A 46 -12.25 5.64 13.82
CA LYS A 46 -13.29 4.74 13.34
C LYS A 46 -12.84 4.10 12.02
N ILE A 47 -12.82 2.77 11.97
CA ILE A 47 -12.51 2.00 10.76
C ILE A 47 -13.77 1.35 10.26
N CYS A 48 -14.21 1.71 9.05
CA CYS A 48 -15.36 1.13 8.37
C CYS A 48 -14.89 0.18 7.27
N SER A 49 -15.13 -1.10 7.48
CA SER A 49 -14.66 -2.19 6.64
C SER A 49 -15.81 -2.75 5.80
N SER A 50 -15.76 -2.55 4.49
CA SER A 50 -16.75 -3.11 3.56
C SER A 50 -16.39 -4.56 3.25
N LEU A 51 -17.25 -5.49 3.64
CA LEU A 51 -17.09 -6.92 3.39
C LEU A 51 -17.86 -7.31 2.12
N GLY A 52 -17.40 -8.36 1.42
CA GLY A 52 -17.90 -8.76 0.10
C GLY A 52 -19.40 -9.10 0.00
N SER A 53 -20.11 -9.23 1.13
CA SER A 53 -21.57 -9.42 1.19
C SER A 53 -22.37 -8.12 1.29
N GLY A 54 -21.74 -6.95 1.18
CA GLY A 54 -22.38 -5.65 1.40
C GLY A 54 -22.59 -5.29 2.87
N SER A 55 -22.09 -6.11 3.80
CA SER A 55 -22.06 -5.78 5.22
C SER A 55 -20.87 -4.87 5.53
N VAL A 56 -21.12 -3.86 6.36
CA VAL A 56 -20.08 -2.94 6.85
C VAL A 56 -19.79 -3.28 8.30
N GLU A 57 -18.54 -3.61 8.59
CA GLU A 57 -18.04 -3.77 9.94
C GLU A 57 -17.39 -2.46 10.41
N VAL A 58 -17.74 -1.97 11.59
CA VAL A 58 -17.15 -0.76 12.16
C VAL A 58 -16.37 -1.09 13.42
N ARG A 59 -15.09 -0.71 13.46
CA ARG A 59 -14.21 -0.87 14.62
C ARG A 59 -13.68 0.47 15.08
N ILE A 60 -13.44 0.61 16.39
CA ILE A 60 -12.73 1.75 16.97
C ILE A 60 -11.30 1.29 17.26
N LEU A 61 -10.30 2.02 16.75
CA LEU A 61 -8.89 1.80 17.05
C LEU A 61 -8.38 2.94 17.91
N GLU A 62 -7.67 2.60 18.98
CA GLU A 62 -6.96 3.57 19.80
C GLU A 62 -5.46 3.36 19.62
N LEU A 63 -4.75 4.43 19.30
CA LEU A 63 -3.30 4.47 19.24
C LEU A 63 -2.78 5.61 20.10
N PRO A 64 -1.58 5.50 20.69
CA PRO A 64 -0.93 6.63 21.33
C PRO A 64 -0.85 7.87 20.42
N ALA A 65 -0.93 9.08 20.96
CA ALA A 65 -0.91 10.32 20.17
C ALA A 65 0.33 10.50 19.28
N TYR A 66 1.45 9.87 19.62
CA TYR A 66 2.68 9.90 18.82
C TYR A 66 2.73 8.82 17.73
N SER A 67 1.70 7.99 17.59
CA SER A 67 1.65 6.95 16.57
C SER A 67 1.46 7.52 15.17
N GLY A 68 2.36 7.13 14.27
CA GLY A 68 2.34 7.57 12.88
C GLY A 68 1.58 6.60 11.96
N PHE A 69 1.66 6.87 10.65
CA PHE A 69 1.04 6.04 9.62
C PHE A 69 1.47 4.57 9.68
N THR A 70 2.74 4.30 9.99
CA THR A 70 3.27 2.94 10.09
C THR A 70 2.65 2.15 11.23
N ASP A 71 2.45 2.78 12.39
CA ASP A 71 1.82 2.16 13.55
C ASP A 71 0.34 1.87 13.27
N PHE A 72 -0.32 2.82 12.61
CA PHE A 72 -1.70 2.67 12.15
C PHE A 72 -1.86 1.47 11.19
N LEU A 73 -1.01 1.38 10.16
CA LEU A 73 -1.02 0.23 9.25
C LEU A 73 -0.67 -1.09 9.95
N GLY A 74 0.26 -1.06 10.91
CA GLY A 74 0.59 -2.21 11.75
C GLY A 74 -0.64 -2.73 12.51
N LYS A 75 -1.39 -1.82 13.13
CA LYS A 75 -2.61 -2.19 13.87
C LYS A 75 -3.70 -2.76 12.96
N ILE A 76 -3.88 -2.19 11.76
CA ILE A 76 -4.80 -2.74 10.75
C ILE A 76 -4.37 -4.15 10.35
N LYS A 77 -3.07 -4.37 10.13
CA LYS A 77 -2.52 -5.69 9.80
C LYS A 77 -2.73 -6.71 10.92
N ASP A 78 -2.60 -6.32 12.19
CA ASP A 78 -2.87 -7.21 13.32
C ASP A 78 -4.34 -7.68 13.37
N ILE A 79 -5.28 -6.80 12.99
CA ILE A 79 -6.72 -7.09 13.04
C ILE A 79 -7.19 -7.87 11.82
N TYR A 80 -6.75 -7.46 10.64
CA TYR A 80 -7.28 -7.94 9.39
C TYR A 80 -6.35 -8.91 8.65
N GLY A 81 -5.14 -9.15 9.18
CA GLY A 81 -4.13 -10.01 8.57
C GLY A 81 -3.50 -9.39 7.32
N ASP A 82 -2.88 -10.24 6.50
CA ASP A 82 -2.19 -9.84 5.26
C ASP A 82 -3.17 -9.64 4.07
N ARG A 83 -4.39 -9.21 4.37
CA ARG A 83 -5.43 -9.00 3.37
C ARG A 83 -5.15 -7.71 2.59
N GLY A 84 -5.24 -7.77 1.27
CA GLY A 84 -5.16 -6.58 0.43
C GLY A 84 -6.39 -5.68 0.63
N TYR A 85 -6.17 -4.40 0.91
CA TYR A 85 -7.22 -3.41 1.06
C TYR A 85 -6.79 -2.08 0.43
N GLY A 86 -7.76 -1.29 -0.01
CA GLY A 86 -7.59 0.15 -0.20
C GLY A 86 -8.01 0.89 1.06
N LEU A 87 -7.23 1.89 1.46
CA LEU A 87 -7.52 2.78 2.59
C LEU A 87 -7.99 4.14 2.06
N TYR A 88 -9.12 4.62 2.57
CA TYR A 88 -9.75 5.86 2.12
C TYR A 88 -10.30 6.69 3.29
N TRP A 89 -10.50 7.97 3.06
CA TRP A 89 -11.38 8.83 3.86
C TRP A 89 -12.36 9.55 2.93
N VAL A 90 -13.46 10.05 3.49
CA VAL A 90 -14.46 10.81 2.72
C VAL A 90 -14.32 12.26 3.10
N ASP A 91 -14.18 13.14 2.11
CA ASP A 91 -14.05 14.57 2.36
C ASP A 91 -15.39 15.29 2.56
N SER A 92 -15.36 16.61 2.69
CA SER A 92 -16.56 17.44 2.86
C SER A 92 -17.45 17.49 1.61
N GLU A 93 -16.92 17.14 0.45
CA GLU A 93 -17.64 17.11 -0.83
C GLU A 93 -18.25 15.72 -1.10
N GLY A 94 -17.85 14.71 -0.31
CA GLY A 94 -18.31 13.34 -0.41
C GLY A 94 -17.41 12.45 -1.26
N ASP A 95 -16.23 12.93 -1.65
CA ASP A 95 -15.29 12.19 -2.47
C ASP A 95 -14.47 11.21 -1.63
N GLU A 96 -14.27 10.00 -2.19
CA GLU A 96 -13.44 8.96 -1.58
C GLU A 96 -11.95 9.21 -1.88
N ILE A 97 -11.24 9.79 -0.92
CA ILE A 97 -9.83 10.15 -1.04
C ILE A 97 -8.96 8.99 -0.53
N MET A 98 -8.09 8.48 -1.40
CA MET A 98 -7.20 7.35 -1.11
C MET A 98 -5.97 7.77 -0.30
N VAL A 99 -5.57 6.94 0.67
CA VAL A 99 -4.38 7.14 1.51
C VAL A 99 -3.33 6.08 1.19
N LYS A 100 -2.19 6.49 0.62
CA LYS A 100 -1.08 5.59 0.22
C LYS A 100 0.25 5.93 0.88
N SER A 101 0.40 7.14 1.40
CA SER A 101 1.64 7.65 1.97
C SER A 101 1.42 8.31 3.34
N ILE A 102 2.53 8.57 4.05
CA ILE A 102 2.52 9.39 5.28
C ILE A 102 1.90 10.77 5.02
N GLY A 103 2.23 11.41 3.90
CA GLY A 103 1.68 12.73 3.57
C GLY A 103 0.16 12.71 3.36
N ASP A 104 -0.36 11.66 2.73
CA ASP A 104 -1.82 11.50 2.57
C ASP A 104 -2.50 11.28 3.92
N TYR A 105 -1.85 10.53 4.81
CA TYR A 105 -2.36 10.25 6.15
C TYR A 105 -2.41 11.52 7.00
N ASP A 106 -1.33 12.31 7.02
CA ASP A 106 -1.29 13.58 7.75
C ASP A 106 -2.33 14.57 7.19
N LEU A 107 -2.48 14.63 5.87
CA LEU A 107 -3.52 15.42 5.21
C LEU A 107 -4.92 14.98 5.67
N ALA A 108 -5.18 13.67 5.70
CA ALA A 108 -6.44 13.10 6.14
C ALA A 108 -6.74 13.49 7.61
N LEU A 109 -5.76 13.36 8.51
CA LEU A 109 -5.91 13.76 9.92
C LEU A 109 -6.21 15.26 10.07
N SER A 110 -5.55 16.11 9.28
CA SER A 110 -5.76 17.56 9.33
C SER A 110 -7.17 17.99 8.90
N ARG A 111 -7.83 17.20 8.04
CA ARG A 111 -9.13 17.53 7.45
C ARG A 111 -10.33 16.85 8.13
N MET A 112 -10.14 15.77 8.88
CA MET A 112 -11.23 14.98 9.49
C MET A 112 -11.58 15.35 10.95
N ALA A 113 -11.05 16.43 11.51
CA ALA A 113 -11.34 16.81 12.89
C ALA A 113 -12.83 17.19 13.11
N PRO A 114 -13.48 16.80 14.22
CA PRO A 114 -12.93 16.08 15.37
C PRO A 114 -13.05 14.55 15.30
N ALA A 115 -13.66 13.97 14.26
CA ALA A 115 -13.97 12.54 14.18
C ALA A 115 -13.25 11.87 13.01
N ILE A 116 -12.15 11.19 13.29
CA ILE A 116 -11.32 10.55 12.27
C ILE A 116 -11.95 9.21 11.86
N LYS A 117 -12.40 9.13 10.60
CA LYS A 117 -13.06 7.95 10.05
C LYS A 117 -12.38 7.50 8.76
N PHE A 118 -11.77 6.32 8.80
CA PHE A 118 -11.21 5.66 7.64
C PHE A 118 -12.11 4.54 7.13
N HIS A 119 -12.04 4.30 5.84
CA HIS A 119 -12.76 3.28 5.13
C HIS A 119 -11.76 2.27 4.55
N LEU A 120 -11.95 1.00 4.88
CA LEU A 120 -11.24 -0.12 4.29
C LEU A 120 -12.14 -0.78 3.26
N ASN A 121 -11.70 -0.76 2.02
CA ASN A 121 -12.30 -1.56 0.98
C ASN A 121 -11.42 -2.81 0.79
N PHE A 122 -11.85 -3.93 1.36
CA PHE A 122 -11.15 -5.19 1.19
C PHE A 122 -11.28 -5.62 -0.26
N MET A 123 -10.13 -5.78 -0.91
CA MET A 123 -10.12 -6.45 -2.19
C MET A 123 -10.67 -7.87 -1.94
N PRO A 124 -11.61 -8.36 -2.76
CA PRO A 124 -12.20 -9.68 -2.57
C PRO A 124 -11.10 -10.71 -2.32
N GLN A 125 -11.28 -11.50 -1.26
CA GLN A 125 -10.27 -12.45 -0.74
C GLN A 125 -10.05 -13.67 -1.64
N ASP A 126 -10.57 -13.64 -2.87
CA ASP A 126 -9.97 -14.40 -3.94
C ASP A 126 -8.80 -13.59 -4.44
N SER A 127 -7.62 -13.99 -3.97
CA SER A 127 -6.36 -13.68 -4.60
C SER A 127 -6.55 -13.44 -6.10
N CYS A 128 -6.18 -12.26 -6.61
CA CYS A 128 -5.98 -12.00 -8.04
C CYS A 128 -4.79 -12.83 -8.59
N ARG A 129 -4.77 -14.13 -8.26
CA ARG A 129 -3.88 -15.17 -8.71
C ARG A 129 -4.73 -16.00 -9.64
N HIS A 130 -4.47 -15.93 -10.94
CA HIS A 130 -5.06 -16.89 -11.87
C HIS A 130 -4.83 -18.32 -11.35
N PRO A 131 -5.83 -19.22 -11.48
CA PRO A 131 -5.73 -20.59 -10.98
C PRO A 131 -4.43 -21.24 -11.46
N HIS A 132 -3.69 -21.81 -10.50
CA HIS A 132 -2.41 -22.53 -10.60
C HIS A 132 -1.52 -22.26 -11.85
N GLY A 133 -0.46 -21.48 -11.67
CA GLY A 133 0.76 -21.61 -12.47
C GLY A 133 0.97 -20.62 -13.62
N ILE A 134 0.12 -19.60 -13.77
CA ILE A 134 0.29 -18.64 -14.87
C ILE A 134 1.33 -17.57 -14.49
N ALA A 135 2.50 -17.70 -15.11
CA ALA A 135 3.62 -16.78 -14.99
C ALA A 135 3.72 -15.89 -16.22
N CYS A 136 4.20 -14.66 -16.01
CA CYS A 136 4.54 -13.75 -17.09
C CYS A 136 5.68 -14.37 -17.92
N HIS A 137 5.53 -14.40 -19.24
CA HIS A 137 6.53 -14.96 -20.13
C HIS A 137 7.81 -14.14 -20.17
N HIS A 138 7.72 -12.83 -19.92
CA HIS A 138 8.86 -11.93 -19.90
C HIS A 138 9.61 -12.00 -18.55
N CYS A 139 8.99 -11.57 -17.45
CA CYS A 139 9.66 -11.48 -16.15
C CYS A 139 9.65 -12.79 -15.33
N LYS A 140 8.99 -13.85 -15.80
CA LYS A 140 8.84 -15.16 -15.14
C LYS A 140 8.17 -15.15 -13.77
N ALA A 141 7.81 -13.98 -13.26
CA ALA A 141 7.04 -13.83 -12.03
C ALA A 141 5.59 -14.28 -12.22
N LYS A 142 4.97 -14.71 -11.13
CA LYS A 142 3.52 -14.98 -11.09
C LYS A 142 2.75 -13.70 -11.38
N ILE A 143 1.73 -13.78 -12.24
CA ILE A 143 0.90 -12.62 -12.56
C ILE A 143 -0.01 -12.30 -11.36
N ILE A 144 0.03 -11.05 -10.92
CA ILE A 144 -0.82 -10.48 -9.87
C ILE A 144 -1.56 -9.28 -10.47
N GLY A 145 -2.89 -9.23 -10.32
CA GLY A 145 -3.72 -8.18 -10.90
C GLY A 145 -4.13 -8.51 -12.34
N PHE A 146 -4.03 -7.53 -13.26
CA PHE A 146 -4.43 -7.74 -14.65
C PHE A 146 -3.48 -8.70 -15.37
N ARG A 147 -4.08 -9.66 -16.06
CA ARG A 147 -3.38 -10.58 -16.95
C ARG A 147 -3.67 -10.23 -18.39
N TYR A 148 -2.64 -10.35 -19.21
CA TYR A 148 -2.70 -10.11 -20.63
C TYR A 148 -2.38 -11.40 -21.36
N LYS A 149 -3.29 -11.82 -22.23
CA LYS A 149 -3.11 -13.00 -23.08
C LYS A 149 -2.92 -12.57 -24.52
N CYS A 150 -1.89 -13.09 -25.17
CA CYS A 150 -1.65 -12.82 -26.58
C CYS A 150 -2.72 -13.48 -27.45
N LEU A 151 -3.26 -12.75 -28.43
CA LEU A 151 -4.19 -13.29 -29.41
C LEU A 151 -3.49 -14.10 -30.50
N THR A 152 -2.19 -13.94 -30.70
CA THR A 152 -1.40 -14.62 -31.74
C THR A 152 -0.65 -15.83 -31.16
N CYS A 153 0.01 -15.66 -30.02
CA CYS A 153 0.82 -16.70 -29.37
C CYS A 153 -0.06 -17.58 -28.46
N PRO A 154 -0.19 -18.91 -28.71
CA PRO A 154 -1.16 -19.77 -28.02
C PRO A 154 -1.02 -19.80 -26.48
N ALA A 155 0.21 -19.74 -25.99
CA ALA A 155 0.55 -19.89 -24.58
C ALA A 155 1.10 -18.62 -23.93
N TYR A 156 1.18 -17.48 -24.64
CA TYR A 156 1.82 -16.29 -24.10
C TYR A 156 0.91 -15.53 -23.14
N GLU A 157 1.48 -15.21 -21.98
CA GLU A 157 0.81 -14.57 -20.85
C GLU A 157 1.75 -13.51 -20.27
N GLN A 158 1.21 -12.35 -19.92
CA GLN A 158 1.99 -11.18 -19.50
C GLN A 158 1.31 -10.43 -18.35
N CYS A 159 2.11 -9.90 -17.43
CA CYS A 159 1.61 -9.05 -16.35
C CYS A 159 1.51 -7.58 -16.77
N ALA A 160 0.70 -6.81 -16.04
CA ALA A 160 0.51 -5.37 -16.28
C ALA A 160 1.84 -4.58 -16.35
N THR A 161 2.83 -4.89 -15.50
CA THR A 161 4.13 -4.19 -15.52
C THR A 161 4.91 -4.44 -16.80
N CYS A 162 4.88 -5.66 -17.34
CA CYS A 162 5.58 -5.94 -18.59
C CYS A 162 4.84 -5.32 -19.78
N GLU A 163 3.50 -5.31 -19.75
CA GLU A 163 2.69 -4.66 -20.77
C GLU A 163 2.91 -3.14 -20.80
N SER A 164 2.92 -2.47 -19.63
CA SER A 164 3.20 -1.04 -19.52
C SER A 164 4.61 -0.66 -20.00
N ASN A 165 5.56 -1.60 -19.90
CA ASN A 165 6.93 -1.42 -20.39
C ASN A 165 7.07 -1.74 -21.89
N GLY A 166 5.95 -1.92 -22.61
CA GLY A 166 5.92 -2.18 -24.05
C GLY A 166 6.51 -3.54 -24.45
N GLN A 167 6.65 -4.48 -23.50
CA GLN A 167 7.12 -5.82 -23.81
C GLN A 167 6.06 -6.53 -24.63
N HIS A 168 6.46 -7.31 -25.64
CA HIS A 168 5.53 -8.04 -26.51
C HIS A 168 4.50 -7.14 -27.24
N SER A 169 4.91 -5.93 -27.61
CA SER A 169 4.07 -4.93 -28.29
C SER A 169 3.83 -5.24 -29.77
N GLU A 170 4.56 -6.20 -30.35
CA GLU A 170 4.38 -6.66 -31.73
C GLU A 170 3.05 -7.39 -31.95
N HIS A 171 2.41 -7.89 -30.89
CA HIS A 171 1.16 -8.62 -30.97
C HIS A 171 0.05 -8.01 -30.13
N ARG A 172 -1.20 -8.20 -30.59
CA ARG A 172 -2.39 -7.74 -29.87
C ARG A 172 -2.67 -8.65 -28.68
N LEU A 173 -2.87 -8.02 -27.52
CA LEU A 173 -3.16 -8.67 -26.25
C LEU A 173 -4.61 -8.41 -25.84
N ILE A 174 -5.25 -9.39 -25.20
CA ILE A 174 -6.51 -9.17 -24.46
C ILE A 174 -6.23 -9.06 -22.97
N ARG A 175 -6.91 -8.11 -22.31
CA ARG A 175 -6.85 -7.94 -20.86
C ARG A 175 -7.91 -8.80 -20.18
N ILE A 176 -7.51 -9.54 -19.16
CA ILE A 176 -8.33 -10.40 -18.31
C ILE A 176 -8.28 -9.79 -16.89
N PRO A 177 -9.32 -9.04 -16.48
CA PRO A 177 -9.29 -8.28 -15.23
C PRO A 177 -9.31 -9.13 -13.96
N LYS A 178 -10.08 -10.22 -13.95
CA LYS A 178 -10.25 -11.09 -12.78
C LYS A 178 -9.74 -12.51 -13.05
N PRO A 179 -9.21 -13.23 -12.05
CA PRO A 179 -8.82 -14.63 -12.19
C PRO A 179 -9.93 -15.55 -12.70
N GLU A 180 -11.17 -15.25 -12.30
CA GLU A 180 -12.37 -16.04 -12.58
C GLU A 180 -12.96 -15.74 -13.96
N ASP A 181 -12.46 -14.71 -14.66
CA ASP A 181 -12.92 -14.34 -16.00
C ASP A 181 -12.45 -15.41 -17.01
N VAL A 182 -13.25 -16.46 -17.13
CA VAL A 182 -13.08 -17.50 -18.14
C VAL A 182 -13.68 -16.99 -19.44
N TYR A 183 -12.82 -16.64 -20.40
CA TYR A 183 -13.27 -16.30 -21.75
C TYR A 183 -13.73 -17.57 -22.50
N SER A 184 -14.76 -17.40 -23.34
CA SER A 184 -15.20 -18.48 -24.23
C SER A 184 -14.06 -18.89 -25.17
N LYS A 185 -13.71 -20.18 -25.19
CA LYS A 185 -12.73 -20.73 -26.15
C LYS A 185 -13.14 -20.45 -27.59
N ALA A 186 -14.44 -20.41 -27.88
CA ALA A 186 -14.95 -20.06 -29.20
C ALA A 186 -14.67 -18.58 -29.52
N LEU A 187 -14.95 -17.68 -28.58
CA LEU A 187 -14.64 -16.25 -28.75
C LEU A 187 -13.14 -16.03 -28.98
N PHE A 188 -12.28 -16.66 -28.17
CA PHE A 188 -10.84 -16.55 -28.34
C PHE A 188 -10.36 -17.03 -29.71
N LYS A 189 -10.91 -18.15 -30.21
CA LYS A 189 -10.63 -18.64 -31.57
C LYS A 189 -11.07 -17.66 -32.64
N LEU A 190 -12.23 -17.01 -32.48
CA LEU A 190 -12.69 -15.99 -33.42
C LEU A 190 -11.78 -14.76 -33.42
N LEU A 191 -11.40 -14.27 -32.24
CA LEU A 191 -10.46 -13.15 -32.10
C LEU A 191 -9.10 -13.48 -32.72
N ASN A 192 -8.51 -14.64 -32.39
CA ASN A 192 -7.27 -15.12 -32.99
C ASN A 192 -7.38 -15.18 -34.53
N LYS A 193 -8.45 -15.77 -35.08
CA LYS A 193 -8.67 -15.84 -36.53
C LYS A 193 -8.76 -14.46 -37.16
N SER A 194 -9.44 -13.51 -36.51
CA SER A 194 -9.58 -12.14 -37.02
C SER A 194 -8.23 -11.42 -37.05
N VAL A 195 -7.41 -11.55 -36.01
CA VAL A 195 -6.07 -10.97 -35.92
C VAL A 195 -5.17 -11.56 -36.99
N LEU A 196 -5.15 -12.89 -37.13
CA LEU A 196 -4.35 -13.57 -38.15
C LEU A 196 -4.77 -13.22 -39.59
N SER A 197 -6.07 -13.06 -39.85
CA SER A 197 -6.55 -12.62 -41.18
C SER A 197 -6.08 -11.20 -41.47
N TYR A 198 -6.25 -10.30 -40.50
CA TYR A 198 -5.80 -8.91 -40.62
C TYR A 198 -4.29 -8.83 -40.86
N ASP A 199 -3.48 -9.53 -40.06
CA ASP A 199 -2.02 -9.50 -40.17
C ASP A 199 -1.55 -10.10 -41.51
N LYS A 200 -2.27 -11.10 -42.02
CA LYS A 200 -2.00 -11.68 -43.35
C LYS A 200 -2.36 -10.73 -44.48
N GLU A 201 -3.49 -10.03 -44.40
CA GLU A 201 -3.93 -9.07 -45.42
C GLU A 201 -3.05 -7.81 -45.44
N ASN A 202 -2.51 -7.43 -44.29
CA ASN A 202 -1.69 -6.23 -44.11
C ASN A 202 -0.19 -6.53 -43.95
N SER A 203 0.24 -7.75 -44.30
CA SER A 203 1.66 -8.12 -44.26
C SER A 203 2.44 -7.20 -45.19
N GLY A 204 3.44 -6.48 -44.65
CA GLY A 204 4.24 -5.48 -45.39
C GLY A 204 3.75 -4.03 -45.30
N VAL A 205 2.50 -3.78 -44.87
CA VAL A 205 2.02 -2.40 -44.62
C VAL A 205 2.70 -1.81 -43.39
N HIS A 206 2.89 -2.61 -42.35
CA HIS A 206 3.65 -2.19 -41.16
C HIS A 206 5.12 -1.90 -41.48
N ASP A 207 5.74 -2.66 -42.39
CA ASP A 207 7.12 -2.40 -42.84
C ASP A 207 7.22 -1.10 -43.64
N MET A 208 6.25 -0.84 -44.52
CA MET A 208 6.16 0.41 -45.28
C MET A 208 5.93 1.63 -44.38
N LEU A 209 5.05 1.50 -43.36
CA LEU A 209 4.84 2.58 -42.39
C LEU A 209 6.09 2.78 -41.53
N ASN A 210 6.71 1.73 -41.03
CA ASN A 210 7.95 1.86 -40.25
C ASN A 210 9.05 2.54 -41.06
N GLN A 211 9.26 2.16 -42.32
CA GLN A 211 10.20 2.86 -43.22
C GLN A 211 9.86 4.35 -43.42
N PHE A 212 8.57 4.68 -43.53
CA PHE A 212 8.10 6.06 -43.64
C PHE A 212 8.38 6.88 -42.36
N TRP A 213 8.24 6.27 -41.17
CA TRP A 213 8.44 6.95 -39.88
C TRP A 213 9.91 6.94 -39.40
N THR A 214 10.71 5.93 -39.74
CA THR A 214 12.13 5.82 -39.33
C THR A 214 13.09 6.51 -40.29
N GLY A 215 12.64 6.84 -41.51
CA GLY A 215 13.44 7.60 -42.49
C GLY A 215 14.63 6.83 -43.05
N GLU A 216 14.72 5.52 -42.84
CA GLU A 216 15.77 4.68 -43.43
C GLU A 216 15.38 4.34 -44.87
N ALA A 217 16.03 5.02 -45.82
CA ALA A 217 15.98 4.69 -47.25
C ALA A 217 16.76 3.38 -47.52
N PRO A 218 16.38 2.62 -48.57
CA PRO A 218 16.97 1.31 -48.88
C PRO A 218 18.47 1.33 -49.21
#